data_AF-E8QUY1-F1
#
_entry.id   AF-E8QUY1-F1
#
_cell.length_a   1.000
_cell.length_b   1.000
_cell.length_c   1.000
_cell.angle_alpha   90.00
_cell.angle_beta   90.00
_cell.angle_gamma   90.00
#
_symmetry.space_group_name_H-M   'P 1'
#
loop_
_entity.id
_entity.type
_entity.pdbx_description
1 polymer ?
#
loop_
_entity_poly.entity_id
_entity_poly.type
_entity_poly.pdbx_seq_one_letter_code
_entity_poly.pdbx_strand_id
1 'polypeptide(L)'
;MAEIKKAKNLGEWLDMRLGTNKLVKVLMTEYWIPKNINFLWAMGVILLTLFGVLVVSGIFLLMYYKPDAKMAFDSVNFTIMQEVAYGWLWRHMHATAASMIFVIIYIHMFVGIYYGSYKKGREMIWISGMILFVVFSAEAFSGYMLPWGQMSYWAAAVITNLFGGIPFIGADVVEWIRGNYVVADSTLTRFFMLHVFLLPIAIILLVGVHFYSLRIPHVNNQEGEEIDFELEEKKFIEGKKKESKVIPFWPVFLSKDIFVVCAFMVFFFCLVCYHYDFAMDPINFERANSLKTPPHIYPEWYFLWSYEVLRGFFFSADLGLMAFGVAQVIFFLLPFLDRSPVVAPAHKRPAFMVWFWLVIIDMIVLTIYGKLPPLGMGKYIGLAGSITFLALFFIVLPVITIAERKKQGGVK
;
A
#
# COMPACT_ATOMS: atom_id res chain seq x y z
N MET A 1 25.26 -9.61 39.05
CA MET A 1 25.37 -8.46 38.12
C MET A 1 26.05 -8.95 36.85
N ALA A 2 25.67 -8.43 35.67
CA ALA A 2 26.40 -8.73 34.43
C ALA A 2 27.82 -8.15 34.52
N GLU A 3 28.83 -8.90 34.09
CA GLU A 3 30.22 -8.44 34.08
C GLU A 3 30.44 -7.44 32.93
N ILE A 4 30.50 -6.14 33.25
CA ILE A 4 30.79 -5.08 32.27
C ILE A 4 32.29 -4.74 32.33
N LYS A 5 33.06 -5.31 31.39
CA LYS A 5 34.48 -5.01 31.15
C LYS A 5 34.69 -3.58 30.59
N LYS A 6 35.94 -3.11 30.63
CA LYS A 6 36.35 -1.84 30.03
C LYS A 6 36.30 -1.95 28.50
N ALA A 7 35.42 -1.16 27.87
CA ALA A 7 35.28 -1.12 26.42
C ALA A 7 36.48 -0.47 25.72
N LYS A 8 36.86 -0.98 24.54
CA LYS A 8 37.95 -0.45 23.71
C LYS A 8 37.51 0.73 22.85
N ASN A 9 36.22 0.81 22.51
CA ASN A 9 35.63 1.89 21.72
C ASN A 9 34.14 2.09 22.07
N LEU A 10 33.53 3.12 21.48
CA LEU A 10 32.12 3.46 21.72
C LEU A 10 31.15 2.33 21.32
N GLY A 11 31.45 1.59 20.25
CA GLY A 11 30.61 0.49 19.79
C GLY A 11 30.54 -0.66 20.79
N GLU A 12 31.69 -1.09 21.31
CA GLU A 12 31.76 -2.10 22.37
C GLU A 12 31.10 -1.60 23.66
N TRP A 13 31.28 -0.31 24.00
CA TRP A 13 30.65 0.29 25.17
C TRP A 13 29.12 0.26 25.09
N LEU A 14 28.56 0.55 23.90
CA LEU A 14 27.12 0.50 23.62
C LEU A 14 26.60 -0.95 23.61
N ASP A 15 27.33 -1.88 22.99
CA ASP A 15 26.92 -3.28 22.92
C ASP A 15 26.79 -3.92 24.31
N MET A 16 27.73 -3.60 25.20
CA MET A 16 27.70 -4.12 26.58
C MET A 16 26.52 -3.62 27.42
N ARG A 17 25.83 -2.55 26.98
CA ARG A 17 24.70 -1.94 27.70
C ARG A 17 23.35 -2.16 27.01
N LEU A 18 23.35 -2.13 25.68
CA LEU A 18 22.14 -2.16 24.86
C LEU A 18 22.05 -3.44 24.00
N GLY A 19 23.10 -4.25 23.92
CA GLY A 19 23.15 -5.44 23.07
C GLY A 19 23.05 -5.11 21.58
N THR A 20 23.63 -3.99 21.14
CA THR A 20 23.54 -3.48 19.76
C THR A 20 24.00 -4.51 18.73
N ASN A 21 25.01 -5.33 19.03
CA ASN A 21 25.46 -6.40 18.13
C ASN A 21 24.41 -7.50 17.97
N LYS A 22 23.69 -7.87 19.05
CA LYS A 22 22.59 -8.83 18.95
C LYS A 22 21.45 -8.27 18.10
N LEU A 23 21.12 -6.99 18.28
CA LEU A 23 20.10 -6.31 17.49
C LEU A 23 20.47 -6.30 16.00
N VAL A 24 21.70 -5.88 15.66
CA VAL A 24 22.21 -5.85 14.29
C VAL A 24 22.26 -7.24 13.68
N LYS A 25 22.66 -8.25 14.46
CA LYS A 25 22.68 -9.64 14.02
C LYS A 25 21.29 -10.11 13.63
N VAL A 26 20.34 -10.02 14.56
CA VAL A 26 18.97 -10.47 14.35
C VAL A 26 18.28 -9.69 13.24
N LEU A 27 18.47 -8.38 13.14
CA LEU A 27 17.73 -7.57 12.15
C LEU A 27 18.38 -7.54 10.77
N MET A 28 19.70 -7.73 10.65
CA MET A 28 20.40 -7.50 9.39
C MET A 28 21.31 -8.66 8.95
N THR A 29 22.25 -9.09 9.79
CA THR A 29 23.33 -9.98 9.32
C THR A 29 22.99 -11.46 9.39
N GLU A 30 22.06 -11.86 10.26
CA GLU A 30 21.53 -13.23 10.43
C GLU A 30 20.10 -13.31 9.87
N TYR A 31 19.86 -12.65 8.73
CA TYR A 31 18.68 -12.86 7.91
C TYR A 31 19.12 -13.36 6.53
N TRP A 32 18.54 -14.48 6.11
CA TRP A 32 18.94 -15.21 4.90
C TRP A 32 17.82 -15.17 3.87
N ILE A 33 18.21 -14.98 2.61
CA ILE A 33 17.28 -14.77 1.50
C ILE A 33 17.57 -15.79 0.39
N PRO A 34 16.55 -16.40 -0.24
CA PRO A 34 16.74 -17.30 -1.37
C PRO A 34 17.45 -16.60 -2.53
N LYS A 35 18.38 -17.31 -3.19
CA LYS A 35 19.13 -16.77 -4.34
C LYS A 35 18.29 -16.59 -5.60
N ASN A 36 17.31 -17.46 -5.79
CA ASN A 36 16.46 -17.53 -6.99
C ASN A 36 15.30 -16.54 -6.90
N ILE A 37 15.61 -15.27 -6.67
CA ILE A 37 14.65 -14.15 -6.67
C ILE A 37 15.04 -13.13 -7.74
N ASN A 38 14.05 -12.43 -8.28
CA ASN A 38 14.26 -11.40 -9.29
C ASN A 38 14.03 -10.01 -8.67
N PHE A 39 14.14 -8.96 -9.49
CA PHE A 39 14.06 -7.58 -9.02
C PHE A 39 12.72 -7.19 -8.38
N LEU A 40 11.64 -7.97 -8.59
CA LEU A 40 10.32 -7.70 -8.00
C LEU A 40 10.32 -7.84 -6.47
N TRP A 41 11.33 -8.48 -5.88
CA TRP A 41 11.50 -8.54 -4.43
C TRP A 41 12.01 -7.22 -3.83
N ALA A 42 12.57 -6.32 -4.65
CA ALA A 42 13.03 -5.01 -4.21
C ALA A 42 11.87 -4.02 -3.94
N MET A 43 10.63 -4.36 -4.31
CA MET A 43 9.47 -3.46 -4.14
C MET A 43 9.27 -3.05 -2.67
N GLY A 44 9.58 -3.93 -1.72
CA GLY A 44 9.50 -3.61 -0.29
C GLY A 44 10.48 -2.50 0.12
N VAL A 45 11.72 -2.53 -0.40
CA VAL A 45 12.72 -1.49 -0.12
C VAL A 45 12.37 -0.19 -0.84
N ILE A 46 11.85 -0.25 -2.08
CA ILE A 46 11.34 0.93 -2.79
C ILE A 46 10.22 1.62 -1.98
N LEU A 47 9.28 0.87 -1.43
CA LEU A 47 8.22 1.41 -0.57
C LEU A 47 8.79 2.10 0.67
N LEU A 48 9.79 1.49 1.33
CA LEU A 48 10.46 2.10 2.47
C LEU A 48 11.18 3.41 2.08
N THR A 49 11.84 3.45 0.92
CA THR A 49 12.47 4.67 0.39
C THR A 49 11.45 5.76 0.10
N LEU A 50 10.35 5.43 -0.60
CA LEU A 50 9.28 6.39 -0.91
C LEU A 50 8.59 6.91 0.36
N PHE A 51 8.36 6.05 1.35
CA PHE A 51 7.83 6.48 2.64
C PHE A 51 8.80 7.42 3.36
N GLY A 52 10.12 7.15 3.31
CA GLY A 52 11.14 8.09 3.78
C GLY A 52 11.07 9.45 3.07
N VAL A 53 10.86 9.45 1.75
CA VAL A 53 10.64 10.70 0.98
C VAL A 53 9.38 11.43 1.45
N LEU A 54 8.26 10.73 1.69
CA LEU A 54 7.04 11.34 2.23
C LEU A 54 7.26 11.97 3.60
N VAL A 55 7.92 11.27 4.52
CA VAL A 55 8.20 11.80 5.87
C VAL A 55 9.06 13.06 5.78
N VAL A 56 10.16 13.02 5.03
CA VAL A 56 11.08 14.17 4.90
C VAL A 56 10.39 15.34 4.22
N SER A 57 9.76 15.13 3.07
CA SER A 57 9.06 16.20 2.34
C SER A 57 7.87 16.74 3.14
N GLY A 58 7.14 15.89 3.86
CA GLY A 58 6.04 16.28 4.74
C GLY A 58 6.50 17.20 5.87
N ILE A 59 7.66 16.94 6.49
CA ILE A 59 8.26 17.82 7.50
C ILE A 59 8.57 19.21 6.91
N PHE A 60 9.12 19.30 5.70
CA PHE A 60 9.39 20.58 5.06
C PHE A 60 8.12 21.34 4.69
N LEU A 61 7.08 20.64 4.21
CA LEU A 61 5.78 21.26 3.90
C LEU A 61 5.07 21.76 5.17
N LEU A 62 5.14 20.98 6.25
CA LEU A 62 4.56 21.29 7.55
C LEU A 62 5.03 22.64 8.12
N MET A 63 6.28 23.04 7.85
CA MET A 63 6.83 24.31 8.34
C MET A 63 6.10 25.56 7.81
N TYR A 64 5.41 25.43 6.68
CA TYR A 64 4.75 26.54 5.98
C TYR A 64 3.23 26.38 5.89
N TYR A 65 2.72 25.15 5.98
CA TYR A 65 1.28 24.86 5.90
C TYR A 65 0.49 25.50 7.05
N LYS A 66 -0.73 25.97 6.75
CA LYS A 66 -1.68 26.52 7.73
C LYS A 66 -2.95 25.65 7.78
N PRO A 67 -3.19 24.86 8.84
CA PRO A 67 -4.37 24.01 8.98
C PRO A 67 -5.61 24.83 9.39
N ASP A 68 -6.03 25.78 8.55
CA ASP A 68 -7.21 26.62 8.73
C ASP A 68 -7.95 26.69 7.40
N ALA A 69 -9.27 26.44 7.39
CA ALA A 69 -10.05 26.33 6.16
C ALA A 69 -10.01 27.60 5.27
N LYS A 70 -9.70 28.77 5.83
CA LYS A 70 -9.55 30.03 5.08
C LYS A 70 -8.13 30.20 4.51
N MET A 71 -7.12 29.63 5.17
CA MET A 71 -5.70 29.82 4.81
C MET A 71 -5.05 28.60 4.15
N ALA A 72 -5.59 27.39 4.32
CA ALA A 72 -4.98 26.14 3.88
C ALA A 72 -4.67 26.16 2.39
N PHE A 73 -5.66 26.51 1.58
CA PHE A 73 -5.51 26.62 0.13
C PHE A 73 -4.40 27.60 -0.27
N ASP A 74 -4.32 28.76 0.38
CA ASP A 74 -3.33 29.78 0.04
C ASP A 74 -1.92 29.39 0.50
N SER A 75 -1.82 28.81 1.70
CA SER A 75 -0.53 28.33 2.23
C SER A 75 0.09 27.28 1.30
N VAL A 76 -0.74 26.43 0.67
CA VAL A 76 -0.28 25.41 -0.27
C VAL A 76 0.00 25.97 -1.65
N ASN A 77 -0.91 26.75 -2.24
CA ASN A 77 -0.82 27.15 -3.65
C ASN A 77 -0.05 28.46 -3.91
N PHE A 78 0.08 29.33 -2.92
CA PHE A 78 0.82 30.58 -3.02
C PHE A 78 2.10 30.53 -2.18
N THR A 79 1.98 30.34 -0.86
CA THR A 79 3.17 30.38 0.02
C THR A 79 4.17 29.27 -0.32
N ILE A 80 3.77 27.99 -0.24
CA ILE A 80 4.68 26.88 -0.51
C ILE A 80 5.17 26.88 -1.97
N MET A 81 4.27 27.10 -2.92
CA MET A 81 4.64 26.96 -4.35
C MET A 81 5.44 28.13 -4.89
N GLN A 82 5.21 29.35 -4.41
CA GLN A 82 5.69 30.56 -5.07
C GLN A 82 6.66 31.36 -4.18
N GLU A 83 6.46 31.36 -2.87
CA GLU A 83 7.24 32.18 -1.93
C GLU A 83 8.41 31.41 -1.30
N VAL A 84 8.23 30.12 -1.02
CA VAL A 84 9.25 29.27 -0.39
C VAL A 84 10.26 28.79 -1.42
N ALA A 85 11.55 29.03 -1.17
CA ALA A 85 12.63 28.49 -1.99
C ALA A 85 12.56 26.96 -2.06
N TYR A 86 12.45 26.43 -3.28
CA TYR A 86 12.24 24.99 -3.56
C TYR A 86 10.96 24.39 -2.95
N GLY A 87 10.00 25.18 -2.48
CA GLY A 87 8.75 24.66 -1.93
C GLY A 87 7.92 23.90 -2.97
N TRP A 88 7.98 24.32 -4.25
CA TRP A 88 7.41 23.56 -5.37
C TRP A 88 7.99 22.14 -5.48
N LEU A 89 9.30 21.98 -5.27
CA LEU A 89 9.97 20.69 -5.38
C LEU A 89 9.51 19.76 -4.26
N TRP A 90 9.44 20.26 -3.02
CA TRP A 90 8.93 19.49 -1.89
C TRP A 90 7.47 19.05 -2.09
N ARG A 91 6.62 19.94 -2.61
CA ARG A 91 5.22 19.61 -2.90
C ARG A 91 5.10 18.55 -3.99
N HIS A 92 5.84 18.69 -5.10
CA HIS A 92 5.84 17.73 -6.19
C HIS A 92 6.38 16.37 -5.72
N MET A 93 7.51 16.34 -5.01
CA MET A 93 8.05 15.11 -4.41
C MET A 93 7.03 14.42 -3.52
N HIS A 94 6.34 15.16 -2.65
CA HIS A 94 5.35 14.60 -1.74
C HIS A 94 4.15 13.99 -2.48
N ALA A 95 3.55 14.74 -3.42
CA ALA A 95 2.40 14.28 -4.20
C ALA A 95 2.76 13.09 -5.12
N THR A 96 3.89 13.18 -5.83
CA THR A 96 4.37 12.11 -6.70
C THR A 96 4.74 10.86 -5.90
N ALA A 97 5.39 11.01 -4.72
CA ALA A 97 5.72 9.87 -3.86
C ALA A 97 4.47 9.16 -3.33
N ALA A 98 3.43 9.90 -2.94
CA ALA A 98 2.16 9.32 -2.52
C ALA A 98 1.54 8.47 -3.63
N SER A 99 1.49 8.97 -4.87
CA SER A 99 1.02 8.17 -6.01
C SER A 99 1.91 6.96 -6.28
N MET A 100 3.23 7.14 -6.27
CA MET A 100 4.16 6.04 -6.55
C MET A 100 4.12 4.95 -5.48
N ILE A 101 3.82 5.27 -4.22
CA ILE A 101 3.58 4.27 -3.18
C ILE A 101 2.45 3.33 -3.61
N PHE A 102 1.32 3.83 -4.12
CA PHE A 102 0.24 2.94 -4.56
C PHE A 102 0.62 2.11 -5.78
N VAL A 103 1.35 2.68 -6.75
CA VAL A 103 1.87 1.89 -7.88
C VAL A 103 2.69 0.71 -7.37
N ILE A 104 3.64 0.98 -6.46
CA ILE A 104 4.54 -0.04 -5.94
C ILE A 104 3.82 -0.99 -4.99
N ILE A 105 2.84 -0.55 -4.18
CA ILE A 105 2.02 -1.44 -3.35
C ILE A 105 1.22 -2.39 -4.23
N TYR A 106 0.58 -1.91 -5.31
CA TYR A 106 -0.13 -2.80 -6.23
C TYR A 106 0.82 -3.83 -6.84
N ILE A 107 1.99 -3.42 -7.35
CA ILE A 107 2.99 -4.36 -7.87
C ILE A 107 3.40 -5.35 -6.77
N HIS A 108 3.73 -4.87 -5.57
CA HIS A 108 4.17 -5.71 -4.45
C HIS A 108 3.11 -6.73 -4.03
N MET A 109 1.84 -6.30 -3.94
CA MET A 109 0.69 -7.15 -3.64
C MET A 109 0.50 -8.21 -4.72
N PHE A 110 0.46 -7.83 -6.00
CA PHE A 110 0.25 -8.77 -7.10
C PHE A 110 1.44 -9.72 -7.30
N VAL A 111 2.67 -9.30 -7.01
CA VAL A 111 3.84 -10.19 -6.92
C VAL A 111 3.61 -11.22 -5.81
N GLY A 112 3.12 -10.79 -4.64
CA GLY A 112 2.73 -11.69 -3.56
C GLY A 112 1.67 -12.71 -3.99
N ILE A 113 0.65 -12.28 -4.75
CA ILE A 113 -0.39 -13.17 -5.28
C ILE A 113 0.20 -14.14 -6.32
N TYR A 114 1.00 -13.62 -7.25
CA TYR A 114 1.57 -14.38 -8.34
C TYR A 114 2.45 -15.52 -7.85
N TYR A 115 3.31 -15.27 -6.85
CA TYR A 115 4.21 -16.28 -6.29
C TYR A 115 3.60 -17.11 -5.15
N GLY A 116 2.36 -16.80 -4.72
CA GLY A 116 1.73 -17.48 -3.58
C GLY A 116 2.38 -17.16 -2.24
N SER A 117 2.96 -15.96 -2.10
CA SER A 117 3.71 -15.51 -0.92
C SER A 117 2.84 -15.24 0.32
N TYR A 118 1.54 -15.49 0.24
CA TYR A 118 0.58 -15.41 1.33
C TYR A 118 0.23 -16.79 1.94
N LYS A 119 0.81 -17.87 1.41
CA LYS A 119 0.57 -19.26 1.82
C LYS A 119 1.70 -19.82 2.70
N LYS A 120 1.39 -20.93 3.39
CA LYS A 120 2.34 -21.78 4.14
C LYS A 120 3.12 -21.01 5.20
N GLY A 121 2.42 -20.48 6.21
CA GLY A 121 3.05 -19.77 7.33
C GLY A 121 3.34 -18.29 7.05
N ARG A 122 2.95 -17.78 5.87
CA ARG A 122 3.11 -16.38 5.47
C ARG A 122 1.82 -15.56 5.58
N GLU A 123 0.79 -16.12 6.21
CA GLU A 123 -0.50 -15.48 6.40
C GLU A 123 -0.35 -14.19 7.20
N MET A 124 0.53 -14.18 8.22
CA MET A 124 0.79 -12.98 9.03
C MET A 124 1.56 -11.89 8.27
N ILE A 125 2.42 -12.26 7.32
CA ILE A 125 3.06 -11.29 6.40
C ILE A 125 1.98 -10.65 5.54
N TRP A 126 1.08 -11.47 4.97
CA TRP A 126 -0.01 -10.97 4.14
C TRP A 126 -0.97 -10.07 4.90
N ILE A 127 -1.45 -10.50 6.07
CA ILE A 127 -2.38 -9.73 6.90
C ILE A 127 -1.74 -8.41 7.33
N SER A 128 -0.49 -8.41 7.80
CA SER A 128 0.20 -7.16 8.14
C SER A 128 0.39 -6.24 6.93
N GLY A 129 0.67 -6.79 5.75
CA GLY A 129 0.74 -6.04 4.50
C GLY A 129 -0.61 -5.43 4.08
N MET A 130 -1.71 -6.15 4.29
CA MET A 130 -3.06 -5.62 4.02
C MET A 130 -3.47 -4.54 5.03
N ILE A 131 -3.09 -4.68 6.31
CA ILE A 131 -3.26 -3.59 7.30
C ILE A 131 -2.44 -2.37 6.85
N LEU A 132 -1.20 -2.54 6.40
CA LEU A 132 -0.40 -1.45 5.85
C LEU A 132 -1.09 -0.79 4.64
N PHE A 133 -1.66 -1.56 3.72
CA PHE A 133 -2.42 -1.01 2.59
C PHE A 133 -3.59 -0.13 3.06
N VAL A 134 -4.34 -0.56 4.08
CA VAL A 134 -5.44 0.23 4.65
C VAL A 134 -4.93 1.52 5.30
N VAL A 135 -3.85 1.44 6.09
CA VAL A 135 -3.29 2.62 6.76
C VAL A 135 -2.65 3.59 5.77
N PHE A 136 -1.96 3.12 4.73
CA PHE A 136 -1.50 3.96 3.63
C PHE A 136 -2.66 4.61 2.86
N SER A 137 -3.79 3.91 2.71
CA SER A 137 -5.00 4.48 2.11
C SER A 137 -5.59 5.61 2.96
N ALA A 138 -5.67 5.41 4.27
CA ALA A 138 -6.11 6.44 5.20
C ALA A 138 -5.14 7.64 5.20
N GLU A 139 -3.84 7.37 5.17
CA GLU A 139 -2.79 8.39 5.14
C GLU A 139 -2.89 9.26 3.89
N ALA A 140 -2.98 8.64 2.71
CA ALA A 140 -3.11 9.36 1.45
C ALA A 140 -4.38 10.22 1.37
N PHE A 141 -5.53 9.67 1.78
CA PHE A 141 -6.77 10.42 1.84
C PHE A 141 -6.67 11.62 2.80
N SER A 142 -6.08 11.42 3.98
CA SER A 142 -5.92 12.51 4.95
C SER A 142 -5.00 13.62 4.46
N GLY A 143 -3.96 13.29 3.69
CA GLY A 143 -3.08 14.26 3.03
C GLY A 143 -3.77 14.99 1.87
N TYR A 144 -4.58 14.29 1.07
CA TYR A 144 -5.32 14.88 -0.05
C TYR A 144 -6.34 15.94 0.37
N MET A 145 -6.79 15.89 1.64
CA MET A 145 -7.67 16.92 2.21
C MET A 145 -6.95 18.24 2.48
N LEU A 146 -5.64 18.22 2.74
CA LEU A 146 -4.91 19.37 3.28
C LEU A 146 -4.80 20.57 2.32
N PRO A 147 -4.64 20.40 0.98
CA PRO A 147 -4.68 21.52 0.04
C PRO A 147 -6.00 22.30 0.04
N TRP A 148 -7.09 21.71 0.57
CA TRP A 148 -8.40 22.35 0.70
C TRP A 148 -8.95 22.95 -0.60
N GLY A 149 -8.71 22.24 -1.71
CA GLY A 149 -9.31 22.53 -3.02
C GLY A 149 -10.68 21.87 -3.20
N GLN A 150 -11.29 22.07 -4.37
CA GLN A 150 -12.61 21.51 -4.68
C GLN A 150 -12.66 19.98 -4.54
N MET A 151 -11.74 19.25 -5.15
CA MET A 151 -11.71 17.79 -5.05
C MET A 151 -11.44 17.34 -3.63
N SER A 152 -10.56 18.04 -2.89
CA SER A 152 -10.24 17.77 -1.48
C SER A 152 -11.51 17.80 -0.61
N TYR A 153 -12.29 18.89 -0.71
CA TYR A 153 -13.49 19.09 0.11
C TYR A 153 -14.59 18.09 -0.24
N TRP A 154 -14.85 17.89 -1.53
CA TRP A 154 -15.93 17.00 -1.96
C TRP A 154 -15.59 15.52 -1.79
N ALA A 155 -14.33 15.12 -1.96
CA ALA A 155 -13.87 13.78 -1.60
C ALA A 155 -14.05 13.53 -0.09
N ALA A 156 -13.70 14.51 0.74
CA ALA A 156 -13.94 14.42 2.19
C ALA A 156 -15.42 14.22 2.52
N ALA A 157 -16.31 14.98 1.87
CA ALA A 157 -17.76 14.85 2.05
C ALA A 157 -18.25 13.45 1.64
N VAL A 158 -17.86 12.96 0.45
CA VAL A 158 -18.27 11.65 -0.07
C VAL A 158 -17.78 10.53 0.84
N ILE A 159 -16.48 10.49 1.17
CA ILE A 159 -15.88 9.41 1.95
C ILE A 159 -16.44 9.38 3.38
N THR A 160 -16.56 10.54 4.03
CA THR A 160 -17.15 10.57 5.37
C THR A 160 -18.63 10.18 5.35
N ASN A 161 -19.39 10.51 4.30
CA ASN A 161 -20.79 10.05 4.16
C ASN A 161 -20.95 8.54 4.04
N LEU A 162 -19.91 7.79 3.60
CA LEU A 162 -19.99 6.32 3.52
C LEU A 162 -20.24 5.69 4.90
N PHE A 163 -19.74 6.30 5.98
CA PHE A 163 -19.98 5.86 7.35
C PHE A 163 -21.43 6.06 7.79
N GLY A 164 -22.18 6.93 7.10
CA GLY A 164 -23.62 7.11 7.34
C GLY A 164 -24.46 5.88 7.01
N GLY A 165 -23.92 4.96 6.19
CA GLY A 165 -24.56 3.68 5.89
C GLY A 165 -24.48 2.64 7.01
N ILE A 166 -23.78 2.93 8.12
CA ILE A 166 -23.74 2.04 9.29
C ILE A 166 -25.10 2.08 10.00
N PRO A 167 -25.79 0.94 10.16
CA PRO A 167 -27.08 0.91 10.85
C PRO A 167 -26.99 1.46 12.28
N PHE A 168 -28.05 2.17 12.70
CA PHE A 168 -28.25 2.76 14.03
C PHE A 168 -27.32 3.90 14.45
N ILE A 169 -26.02 3.82 14.16
CA ILE A 169 -25.01 4.78 14.64
C ILE A 169 -24.39 5.64 13.53
N GLY A 170 -24.75 5.41 12.26
CA GLY A 170 -24.07 6.03 11.12
C GLY A 170 -24.06 7.56 11.15
N ALA A 171 -25.19 8.20 11.47
CA ALA A 171 -25.28 9.66 11.53
C ALA A 171 -24.33 10.25 12.60
N ASP A 172 -24.34 9.66 13.80
CA ASP A 172 -23.48 10.09 14.91
C ASP A 172 -21.99 9.88 14.58
N VAL A 173 -21.65 8.79 13.89
CA VAL A 173 -20.28 8.52 13.44
C VAL A 173 -19.82 9.56 12.42
N VAL A 174 -20.67 9.94 11.46
CA VAL A 174 -20.34 10.96 10.45
C VAL A 174 -20.08 12.31 11.11
N GLU A 175 -20.96 12.75 12.00
CA GLU A 175 -20.78 13.99 12.75
C GLU A 175 -19.53 13.92 13.64
N TRP A 176 -19.31 12.79 14.32
CA TRP A 176 -18.13 12.58 15.15
C TRP A 176 -16.84 12.54 14.35
N ILE A 177 -16.79 12.05 13.12
CA ILE A 177 -15.58 12.09 12.27
C ILE A 177 -15.30 13.52 11.81
N ARG A 178 -16.34 14.26 11.41
CA ARG A 178 -16.22 15.63 10.91
C ARG A 178 -15.99 16.67 12.01
N GLY A 179 -16.45 16.37 13.23
CA GLY A 179 -16.55 17.33 14.33
C GLY A 179 -17.58 18.43 14.07
N ASN A 180 -18.49 18.21 13.11
CA ASN A 180 -19.53 19.14 12.66
C ASN A 180 -20.52 18.39 11.76
N TYR A 181 -21.69 18.97 11.48
CA TYR A 181 -22.70 18.38 10.60
C TYR A 181 -22.24 18.28 9.14
N VAL A 182 -21.38 19.20 8.72
CA VAL A 182 -20.79 19.26 7.37
C VAL A 182 -19.27 19.20 7.45
N VAL A 183 -18.61 18.97 6.31
CA VAL A 183 -17.15 19.13 6.21
C VAL A 183 -16.81 20.59 6.49
N ALA A 184 -15.96 20.82 7.48
CA ALA A 184 -15.65 22.16 7.99
C ALA A 184 -14.20 22.25 8.46
N ASP A 185 -13.83 23.39 9.03
CA ASP A 185 -12.51 23.63 9.63
C ASP A 185 -12.14 22.58 10.70
N SER A 186 -13.12 22.16 11.51
CA SER A 186 -12.97 21.06 12.47
C SER A 186 -12.57 19.73 11.82
N THR A 187 -13.04 19.49 10.60
CA THR A 187 -12.67 18.30 9.83
C THR A 187 -11.22 18.42 9.36
N LEU A 188 -10.85 19.56 8.77
CA LEU A 188 -9.49 19.81 8.28
C LEU A 188 -8.43 19.65 9.38
N THR A 189 -8.63 20.30 10.52
CA THR A 189 -7.68 20.29 11.65
C THR A 189 -7.47 18.89 12.23
N ARG A 190 -8.52 18.06 12.27
CA ARG A 190 -8.41 16.67 12.74
C ARG A 190 -7.69 15.77 11.75
N PHE A 191 -8.00 15.91 10.46
CA PHE A 191 -7.32 15.16 9.42
C PHE A 191 -5.85 15.60 9.26
N PHE A 192 -5.54 16.86 9.53
CA PHE A 192 -4.15 17.32 9.67
C PHE A 192 -3.41 16.60 10.81
N MET A 193 -4.02 16.46 12.00
CA MET A 193 -3.43 15.69 13.10
C MET A 193 -3.23 14.21 12.73
N LEU A 194 -4.23 13.60 12.08
CA LEU A 194 -4.13 12.21 11.62
C LEU A 194 -2.97 12.02 10.65
N HIS A 195 -2.90 12.87 9.63
CA HIS A 195 -1.92 12.81 8.55
C HIS A 195 -0.49 13.10 9.03
N VAL A 196 -0.30 14.14 9.84
CA VAL A 196 1.06 14.58 10.19
C VAL A 196 1.65 13.75 11.33
N PHE A 197 0.82 13.20 12.20
CA PHE A 197 1.28 12.55 13.42
C PHE A 197 0.83 11.09 13.54
N LEU A 198 -0.47 10.84 13.65
CA LEU A 198 -0.95 9.53 14.10
C LEU A 198 -0.68 8.41 13.08
N LEU A 199 -1.01 8.65 11.82
CA LEU A 199 -0.93 7.66 10.76
C LEU A 199 0.52 7.35 10.34
N PRO A 200 1.46 8.32 10.18
CA PRO A 200 2.86 8.03 9.93
C PRO A 200 3.49 7.17 11.04
N ILE A 201 3.19 7.44 12.31
CA ILE A 201 3.68 6.64 13.44
C ILE A 201 3.11 5.22 13.37
N ALA A 202 1.81 5.08 13.09
CA ALA A 202 1.19 3.77 12.90
C ALA A 202 1.85 2.99 11.74
N ILE A 203 2.15 3.64 10.62
CA ILE A 203 2.87 3.04 9.49
C ILE A 203 4.26 2.57 9.91
N ILE A 204 5.05 3.38 10.62
CA ILE A 204 6.38 3.00 11.11
C ILE A 204 6.31 1.72 11.96
N LEU A 205 5.38 1.68 12.92
CA LEU A 205 5.19 0.52 13.79
C LEU A 205 4.76 -0.73 12.99
N LEU A 206 3.81 -0.57 12.08
CA LEU A 206 3.32 -1.66 11.23
C LEU A 206 4.37 -2.18 10.25
N VAL A 207 5.23 -1.31 9.70
CA VAL A 207 6.39 -1.72 8.89
C VAL A 207 7.33 -2.58 9.73
N GLY A 208 7.55 -2.22 11.00
CA GLY A 208 8.31 -3.04 11.95
C GLY A 208 7.69 -4.42 12.15
N VAL A 209 6.37 -4.49 12.38
CA VAL A 209 5.61 -5.76 12.49
C VAL A 209 5.69 -6.58 11.20
N HIS A 210 5.53 -5.93 10.05
CA HIS A 210 5.58 -6.57 8.75
C HIS A 210 6.94 -7.20 8.48
N PHE A 211 8.05 -6.47 8.73
CA PHE A 211 9.38 -7.05 8.64
C PHE A 211 9.63 -8.17 9.64
N TYR A 212 9.15 -8.02 10.88
CA TYR A 212 9.28 -9.05 11.89
C TYR A 212 8.54 -10.34 11.50
N SER A 213 7.38 -10.23 10.84
CA SER A 213 6.59 -11.39 10.40
C SER A 213 7.32 -12.26 9.35
N LEU A 214 8.35 -11.74 8.70
CA LEU A 214 9.20 -12.50 7.78
C LEU A 214 10.19 -13.43 8.50
N ARG A 215 10.47 -13.21 9.79
CA ARG A 215 11.58 -13.90 10.48
C ARG A 215 11.44 -15.41 10.56
N ILE A 216 10.21 -15.91 10.65
CA ILE A 216 9.96 -17.35 10.75
C ILE A 216 9.81 -17.97 9.35
N PRO A 217 8.83 -17.57 8.53
CA PRO A 217 8.57 -18.24 7.25
C PRO A 217 9.52 -17.80 6.12
N HIS A 218 10.31 -16.75 6.35
CA HIS A 218 11.20 -16.10 5.38
C HIS A 218 10.46 -15.59 4.12
N VAL A 219 11.15 -14.79 3.31
CA VAL A 219 10.65 -14.42 1.98
C VAL A 219 10.50 -15.67 1.10
N ASN A 220 9.50 -15.66 0.23
CA ASN A 220 9.30 -16.71 -0.77
C ASN A 220 10.33 -16.59 -1.91
N ASN A 221 10.41 -17.60 -2.77
CA ASN A 221 11.26 -17.63 -3.97
C ASN A 221 10.45 -17.78 -5.25
N GLN A 222 11.09 -17.64 -6.42
CA GLN A 222 10.40 -17.68 -7.72
C GLN A 222 9.71 -19.01 -8.01
N GLU A 223 10.18 -20.10 -7.43
CA GLU A 223 9.71 -21.45 -7.72
C GLU A 223 8.67 -21.95 -6.71
N GLY A 224 8.51 -21.26 -5.57
CA GLY A 224 7.74 -21.74 -4.42
C GLY A 224 8.39 -22.93 -3.70
N GLU A 225 9.71 -23.12 -3.87
CA GLU A 225 10.46 -24.21 -3.28
C GLU A 225 10.55 -24.06 -1.75
N GLU A 226 10.39 -25.17 -1.02
CA GLU A 226 10.67 -25.20 0.43
C GLU A 226 12.18 -25.32 0.66
N ILE A 227 12.73 -24.37 1.41
CA ILE A 227 14.16 -24.26 1.70
C ILE A 227 14.36 -24.45 3.20
N ASP A 228 15.25 -25.37 3.57
CA ASP A 228 15.79 -25.46 4.93
C ASP A 228 16.85 -24.36 5.10
N PHE A 229 16.45 -23.23 5.68
CA PHE A 229 17.32 -22.07 5.82
C PHE A 229 18.53 -22.33 6.72
N GLU A 230 18.41 -23.19 7.75
CA GLU A 230 19.51 -23.52 8.65
C GLU A 230 20.59 -24.35 7.95
N LEU A 231 20.17 -25.33 7.14
CA LEU A 231 21.09 -26.14 6.35
C LEU A 231 21.80 -25.31 5.28
N GLU A 232 21.06 -24.46 4.56
CA GLU A 232 21.60 -23.65 3.48
C GLU A 232 22.48 -22.51 3.98
N GLU A 233 22.20 -21.96 5.17
CA GLU A 233 23.07 -21.05 5.90
C GLU A 233 24.41 -21.71 6.23
N LYS A 234 24.40 -22.91 6.84
CA LYS A 234 25.63 -23.63 7.21
C LYS A 234 26.53 -23.85 5.99
N LYS A 235 25.95 -24.28 4.86
CA LYS A 235 26.68 -24.41 3.59
C LYS A 235 27.34 -23.09 3.17
N PHE A 236 26.65 -21.96 3.32
CA PHE A 236 27.21 -20.65 2.97
C PHE A 236 28.39 -20.27 3.87
N ILE A 237 28.25 -20.46 5.18
CA ILE A 237 29.26 -20.12 6.19
C ILE A 237 30.50 -21.02 6.05
N GLU A 238 30.32 -22.31 5.75
CA GLU A 238 31.41 -23.28 5.47
C GLU A 238 32.17 -23.01 4.16
N GLY A 239 31.81 -21.96 3.42
CA GLY A 239 32.48 -21.59 2.17
C GLY A 239 31.92 -22.28 0.92
N LYS A 240 30.93 -23.17 1.05
CA LYS A 240 30.19 -23.80 -0.08
C LYS A 240 29.16 -22.85 -0.67
N LYS A 241 29.59 -21.61 -0.93
CA LYS A 241 28.74 -20.50 -1.38
C LYS A 241 28.01 -20.81 -2.68
N LYS A 242 28.53 -21.65 -3.58
CA LYS A 242 27.84 -21.99 -4.84
C LYS A 242 26.67 -22.95 -4.61
N GLU A 243 26.82 -23.90 -3.68
CA GLU A 243 25.82 -24.93 -3.38
C GLU A 243 24.68 -24.42 -2.50
N SER A 244 24.96 -23.44 -1.63
CA SER A 244 23.93 -22.83 -0.79
C SER A 244 22.82 -22.21 -1.65
N LYS A 245 21.56 -22.44 -1.30
CA LYS A 245 20.40 -21.81 -1.95
C LYS A 245 20.09 -20.41 -1.41
N VAL A 246 20.79 -19.97 -0.36
CA VAL A 246 20.55 -18.68 0.30
C VAL A 246 21.76 -17.76 0.24
N ILE A 247 21.52 -16.47 0.45
CA ILE A 247 22.52 -15.42 0.59
C ILE A 247 22.18 -14.55 1.81
N PRO A 248 23.17 -13.93 2.46
CA PRO A 248 22.89 -13.03 3.57
C PRO A 248 22.22 -11.75 3.07
N PHE A 249 21.26 -11.23 3.84
CA PHE A 249 20.56 -9.98 3.55
C PHE A 249 21.54 -8.82 3.44
N TRP A 250 22.31 -8.57 4.50
CA TRP A 250 23.41 -7.60 4.49
C TRP A 250 24.77 -8.30 4.32
N PRO A 251 25.67 -7.84 3.44
CA PRO A 251 25.51 -6.74 2.46
C PRO A 251 25.05 -7.24 1.07
N VAL A 252 24.94 -8.56 0.87
CA VAL A 252 24.86 -9.16 -0.48
C VAL A 252 23.53 -8.86 -1.14
N PHE A 253 22.40 -9.15 -0.48
CA PHE A 253 21.10 -8.88 -1.08
C PHE A 253 20.80 -7.38 -1.11
N LEU A 254 21.07 -6.66 -0.01
CA LEU A 254 20.74 -5.23 0.07
C LEU A 254 21.50 -4.38 -0.96
N SER A 255 22.73 -4.74 -1.33
CA SER A 255 23.45 -4.04 -2.41
C SER A 255 22.74 -4.13 -3.77
N LYS A 256 22.07 -5.26 -4.07
CA LYS A 256 21.25 -5.41 -5.27
C LYS A 256 19.99 -4.54 -5.21
N ASP A 257 19.34 -4.50 -4.05
CA ASP A 257 18.15 -3.66 -3.84
C ASP A 257 18.50 -2.18 -3.94
N ILE A 258 19.66 -1.75 -3.41
CA ILE A 258 20.14 -0.37 -3.57
C ILE A 258 20.30 0.00 -5.05
N PHE A 259 20.82 -0.90 -5.89
CA PHE A 259 20.90 -0.64 -7.33
C PHE A 259 19.51 -0.43 -7.95
N VAL A 260 18.53 -1.29 -7.61
CA VAL A 260 17.15 -1.15 -8.11
C VAL A 260 16.51 0.15 -7.61
N VAL A 261 16.72 0.50 -6.34
CA VAL A 261 16.26 1.78 -5.75
C VAL A 261 16.88 2.95 -6.47
N CYS A 262 18.19 2.96 -6.75
CA CYS A 262 18.83 4.04 -7.49
C CYS A 262 18.22 4.21 -8.89
N ALA A 263 18.02 3.12 -9.63
CA ALA A 263 17.38 3.16 -10.95
C ALA A 263 15.94 3.68 -10.86
N PHE A 264 15.18 3.23 -9.86
CA PHE A 264 13.83 3.72 -9.60
C PHE A 264 13.81 5.21 -9.22
N MET A 265 14.77 5.68 -8.42
CA MET A 265 14.84 7.08 -7.99
C MET A 265 15.15 8.01 -9.16
N VAL A 266 15.96 7.59 -10.15
CA VAL A 266 16.14 8.35 -11.39
C VAL A 266 14.80 8.54 -12.10
N PHE A 267 14.03 7.47 -12.27
CA PHE A 267 12.69 7.54 -12.85
C PHE A 267 11.74 8.41 -12.02
N PHE A 268 11.74 8.27 -10.70
CA PHE A 268 10.95 9.08 -9.77
C PHE A 268 11.24 10.58 -9.91
N PHE A 269 12.52 10.98 -9.97
CA PHE A 269 12.87 12.39 -10.16
C PHE A 269 12.51 12.90 -11.57
N CYS A 270 12.54 12.06 -12.60
CA CYS A 270 11.98 12.43 -13.90
C CYS A 270 10.48 12.75 -13.80
N LEU A 271 9.71 11.97 -13.04
CA LEU A 271 8.30 12.25 -12.79
C LEU A 271 8.12 13.57 -12.01
N VAL A 272 8.85 13.76 -10.91
CA VAL A 272 8.77 14.97 -10.08
C VAL A 272 9.05 16.25 -10.88
N CYS A 273 10.07 16.22 -11.74
CA CYS A 273 10.52 17.41 -12.48
C CYS A 273 9.71 17.68 -13.76
N TYR A 274 9.23 16.63 -14.46
CA TYR A 274 8.68 16.78 -15.81
C TYR A 274 7.25 16.25 -15.98
N HIS A 275 6.77 15.38 -15.09
CA HIS A 275 5.49 14.69 -15.22
C HIS A 275 4.80 14.53 -13.86
N TYR A 276 4.68 15.60 -13.06
CA TYR A 276 4.04 15.51 -11.74
C TYR A 276 2.51 15.59 -11.82
N ASP A 277 1.98 16.05 -12.97
CA ASP A 277 0.55 16.34 -13.17
C ASP A 277 -0.36 15.12 -12.98
N PHE A 278 0.13 13.89 -13.20
CA PHE A 278 -0.69 12.69 -12.96
C PHE A 278 -1.06 12.50 -11.48
N ALA A 279 -0.27 13.08 -10.57
CA ALA A 279 -0.47 12.98 -9.13
C ALA A 279 -1.28 14.15 -8.55
N MET A 280 -1.61 15.18 -9.37
CA MET A 280 -2.26 16.40 -8.91
C MET A 280 -3.45 16.74 -9.80
N ASP A 281 -4.67 16.63 -9.25
CA ASP A 281 -5.88 16.90 -10.01
C ASP A 281 -6.04 18.41 -10.32
N PRO A 282 -6.19 18.83 -11.58
CA PRO A 282 -6.36 20.24 -11.96
C PRO A 282 -7.52 20.94 -11.24
N ILE A 283 -8.63 20.23 -10.99
CA ILE A 283 -9.80 20.80 -10.30
C ILE A 283 -9.45 21.14 -8.85
N ASN A 284 -8.48 20.45 -8.26
CA ASN A 284 -8.05 20.70 -6.89
C ASN A 284 -7.21 22.00 -6.74
N PHE A 285 -6.88 22.68 -7.84
CA PHE A 285 -6.34 24.04 -7.84
C PHE A 285 -7.44 25.11 -7.88
N GLU A 286 -8.72 24.73 -7.83
CA GLU A 286 -9.81 25.63 -7.47
C GLU A 286 -10.05 25.56 -5.96
N ARG A 287 -10.21 26.72 -5.32
CA ARG A 287 -10.52 26.80 -3.88
C ARG A 287 -11.84 26.10 -3.57
N ALA A 288 -11.88 25.35 -2.47
CA ALA A 288 -13.08 24.66 -2.04
C ALA A 288 -14.29 25.61 -1.92
N ASN A 289 -15.41 25.21 -2.50
CA ASN A 289 -16.69 25.88 -2.36
C ASN A 289 -17.77 24.86 -2.00
N SER A 290 -18.25 24.93 -0.76
CA SER A 290 -19.27 24.04 -0.22
C SER A 290 -20.64 24.16 -0.92
N LEU A 291 -20.87 25.25 -1.65
CA LEU A 291 -22.12 25.51 -2.40
C LEU A 291 -22.01 25.14 -3.88
N LYS A 292 -20.82 24.74 -4.37
CA LYS A 292 -20.60 24.40 -5.78
C LYS A 292 -19.84 23.09 -5.92
N THR A 293 -20.59 22.02 -6.16
CA THR A 293 -20.06 20.71 -6.51
C THR A 293 -19.45 20.74 -7.93
N PRO A 294 -18.22 20.23 -8.13
CA PRO A 294 -17.67 20.00 -9.46
C PRO A 294 -18.60 19.10 -10.29
N PRO A 295 -18.68 19.29 -11.62
CA PRO A 295 -19.54 18.49 -12.49
C PRO A 295 -19.27 16.98 -12.43
N HIS A 296 -18.03 16.59 -12.11
CA HIS A 296 -17.64 15.19 -12.01
C HIS A 296 -16.66 15.02 -10.85
N ILE A 297 -17.09 14.30 -9.81
CA ILE A 297 -16.27 13.97 -8.63
C ILE A 297 -15.87 12.49 -8.70
N TYR A 298 -14.59 12.25 -8.46
CA TYR A 298 -13.99 10.93 -8.36
C TYR A 298 -12.82 11.01 -7.38
N PRO A 299 -12.47 9.90 -6.70
CA PRO A 299 -11.28 9.85 -5.87
C PRO A 299 -10.02 9.70 -6.72
N GLU A 300 -8.87 9.78 -6.08
CA GLU A 300 -7.57 9.60 -6.69
C GLU A 300 -7.46 8.23 -7.38
N TRP A 301 -6.58 8.15 -8.39
CA TRP A 301 -6.57 7.04 -9.34
C TRP A 301 -6.42 5.67 -8.67
N TYR A 302 -5.70 5.61 -7.56
CA TYR A 302 -5.46 4.39 -6.79
C TYR A 302 -6.68 3.89 -6.01
N PHE A 303 -7.79 4.63 -5.97
CA PHE A 303 -9.07 4.20 -5.39
C PHE A 303 -10.18 3.99 -6.42
N LEU A 304 -9.93 4.28 -7.70
CA LEU A 304 -10.99 4.29 -8.72
C LEU A 304 -11.62 2.91 -8.95
N TRP A 305 -10.86 1.83 -8.88
CA TRP A 305 -11.40 0.50 -9.11
C TRP A 305 -12.44 0.12 -8.05
N SER A 306 -12.18 0.42 -6.77
CA SER A 306 -13.11 0.12 -5.69
C SER A 306 -14.25 1.14 -5.66
N TYR A 307 -13.99 2.40 -6.02
CA TYR A 307 -15.06 3.38 -6.25
C TYR A 307 -16.03 2.95 -7.35
N GLU A 308 -15.56 2.37 -8.44
CA GLU A 308 -16.44 1.81 -9.46
C GLU A 308 -17.26 0.63 -8.92
N VAL A 309 -16.67 -0.22 -8.05
CA VAL A 309 -17.45 -1.28 -7.37
C VAL A 309 -18.56 -0.72 -6.49
N LEU A 310 -18.32 0.40 -5.79
CA LEU A 310 -19.31 1.09 -4.97
C LEU A 310 -20.50 1.56 -5.82
N ARG A 311 -20.23 2.27 -6.91
CA ARG A 311 -21.29 2.92 -7.72
C ARG A 311 -21.80 2.07 -8.87
N GLY A 312 -21.12 0.97 -9.20
CA GLY A 312 -21.43 0.07 -10.31
C GLY A 312 -22.82 -0.56 -10.18
N PHE A 313 -23.26 -0.80 -8.94
CA PHE A 313 -24.65 -1.14 -8.61
C PHE A 313 -25.55 0.11 -8.66
N PHE A 314 -25.57 0.80 -9.81
CA PHE A 314 -26.22 2.11 -9.97
C PHE A 314 -27.73 2.16 -9.64
N PHE A 315 -28.37 1.00 -9.52
CA PHE A 315 -29.79 0.86 -9.17
C PHE A 315 -30.04 0.66 -7.66
N SER A 316 -29.00 0.48 -6.84
CA SER A 316 -29.12 0.33 -5.38
C SER A 316 -27.85 0.76 -4.64
N ALA A 317 -27.96 1.84 -3.87
CA ALA A 317 -26.86 2.35 -3.05
C ALA A 317 -26.42 1.35 -1.97
N ASP A 318 -27.36 0.61 -1.37
CA ASP A 318 -27.05 -0.38 -0.33
C ASP A 318 -26.26 -1.57 -0.89
N LEU A 319 -26.65 -2.08 -2.06
CA LEU A 319 -25.90 -3.13 -2.75
C LEU A 319 -24.50 -2.64 -3.14
N GLY A 320 -24.40 -1.41 -3.62
CA GLY A 320 -23.13 -0.75 -3.91
C GLY A 320 -22.22 -0.67 -2.68
N LEU A 321 -22.75 -0.19 -1.55
CA LEU A 321 -22.00 -0.05 -0.30
C LEU A 321 -21.56 -1.40 0.26
N MET A 322 -22.42 -2.43 0.19
CA MET A 322 -22.05 -3.80 0.59
C MET A 322 -20.95 -4.37 -0.33
N ALA A 323 -21.07 -4.21 -1.65
CA ALA A 323 -20.06 -4.66 -2.61
C ALA A 323 -18.72 -3.96 -2.40
N PHE A 324 -18.75 -2.65 -2.15
CA PHE A 324 -17.57 -1.88 -1.78
C PHE A 324 -16.92 -2.39 -0.49
N GLY A 325 -17.69 -2.59 0.58
CA GLY A 325 -17.19 -3.14 1.84
C GLY A 325 -16.52 -4.50 1.65
N VAL A 326 -17.11 -5.37 0.84
CA VAL A 326 -16.51 -6.67 0.47
C VAL A 326 -15.21 -6.48 -0.33
N ALA A 327 -15.20 -5.59 -1.32
CA ALA A 327 -14.01 -5.32 -2.13
C ALA A 327 -12.84 -4.77 -1.30
N GLN A 328 -13.10 -3.96 -0.27
CA GLN A 328 -12.06 -3.45 0.62
C GLN A 328 -11.40 -4.54 1.48
N VAL A 329 -12.11 -5.63 1.80
CA VAL A 329 -11.58 -6.72 2.64
C VAL A 329 -11.22 -7.98 1.86
N ILE A 330 -11.53 -8.07 0.56
CA ILE A 330 -11.39 -9.32 -0.20
C ILE A 330 -9.95 -9.83 -0.24
N PHE A 331 -8.97 -8.93 -0.34
CA PHE A 331 -7.57 -9.30 -0.33
C PHE A 331 -7.11 -9.80 1.04
N PHE A 332 -7.64 -9.29 2.17
CA PHE A 332 -7.38 -9.88 3.50
C PHE A 332 -7.79 -11.36 3.55
N LEU A 333 -8.87 -11.69 2.85
CA LEU A 333 -9.42 -13.05 2.84
C LEU A 333 -8.66 -14.00 1.91
N LEU A 334 -7.73 -13.51 1.08
CA LEU A 334 -7.05 -14.31 0.06
C LEU A 334 -6.37 -15.59 0.59
N PRO A 335 -5.65 -15.60 1.73
CA PRO A 335 -5.08 -16.82 2.29
C PRO A 335 -6.13 -17.88 2.67
N PHE A 336 -7.36 -17.44 2.96
CA PHE A 336 -8.47 -18.29 3.38
C PHE A 336 -9.37 -18.71 2.19
N LEU A 337 -9.35 -17.94 1.11
CA LEU A 337 -10.05 -18.20 -0.15
C LEU A 337 -9.24 -19.13 -1.07
N ASP A 338 -7.93 -18.91 -1.24
CA ASP A 338 -7.07 -19.85 -1.97
C ASP A 338 -6.69 -21.04 -1.08
N ARG A 339 -7.57 -22.06 -1.09
CA ARG A 339 -7.38 -23.32 -0.36
C ARG A 339 -6.58 -24.37 -1.13
N SER A 340 -5.89 -23.97 -2.20
CA SER A 340 -5.04 -24.89 -2.95
C SER A 340 -3.75 -25.18 -2.17
N PRO A 341 -3.37 -26.46 -1.98
CA PRO A 341 -2.10 -26.84 -1.34
C PRO A 341 -0.87 -26.45 -2.17
N VAL A 342 -1.05 -26.09 -3.45
CA VAL A 342 0.03 -25.70 -4.35
C VAL A 342 0.58 -24.32 -3.95
N VAL A 343 1.87 -24.27 -3.61
CA VAL A 343 2.66 -23.04 -3.51
C VAL A 343 3.62 -23.04 -4.69
N ALA A 344 3.24 -22.33 -5.74
CA ALA A 344 3.99 -22.20 -6.97
C ALA A 344 3.60 -20.87 -7.64
N PRO A 345 4.49 -20.29 -8.47
CA PRO A 345 4.15 -19.12 -9.27
C PRO A 345 2.95 -19.40 -10.19
N ALA A 346 2.20 -18.34 -10.51
CA ALA A 346 0.96 -18.46 -11.27
C ALA A 346 1.15 -19.17 -12.62
N HIS A 347 2.27 -18.95 -13.33
CA HIS A 347 2.54 -19.63 -14.62
C HIS A 347 2.64 -21.17 -14.51
N LYS A 348 2.86 -21.72 -13.32
CA LYS A 348 2.82 -23.17 -13.07
C LYS A 348 1.43 -23.69 -12.67
N ARG A 349 0.46 -22.79 -12.52
CA ARG A 349 -0.95 -23.07 -12.19
C ARG A 349 -1.84 -22.48 -13.30
N PRO A 350 -2.02 -23.17 -14.45
CA PRO A 350 -2.60 -22.56 -15.65
C PRO A 350 -3.95 -21.86 -15.44
N ALA A 351 -4.88 -22.48 -14.71
CA ALA A 351 -6.18 -21.88 -14.42
C ALA A 351 -6.06 -20.66 -13.47
N PHE A 352 -5.17 -20.74 -12.48
CA PHE A 352 -4.86 -19.62 -11.58
C PHE A 352 -4.15 -18.48 -12.32
N MET A 353 -3.30 -18.76 -13.31
CA MET A 353 -2.66 -17.74 -14.15
C MET A 353 -3.71 -16.93 -14.93
N VAL A 354 -4.70 -17.62 -15.51
CA VAL A 354 -5.81 -16.96 -16.21
C VAL A 354 -6.59 -16.09 -15.23
N TRP A 355 -6.97 -16.64 -14.06
CA TRP A 355 -7.64 -15.88 -13.02
C TRP A 355 -6.86 -14.63 -12.58
N PHE A 356 -5.55 -14.77 -12.35
CA PHE A 356 -4.67 -13.67 -11.94
C PHE A 356 -4.71 -12.51 -12.95
N TRP A 357 -4.57 -12.81 -14.24
CA TRP A 357 -4.62 -11.76 -15.27
C TRP A 357 -6.02 -11.19 -15.46
N LEU A 358 -7.07 -12.01 -15.33
CA LEU A 358 -8.45 -11.51 -15.36
C LEU A 358 -8.72 -10.52 -14.22
N VAL A 359 -8.23 -10.78 -13.00
CA VAL A 359 -8.36 -9.83 -11.87
C VAL A 359 -7.67 -8.50 -12.19
N ILE A 360 -6.45 -8.53 -12.74
CA ILE A 360 -5.72 -7.30 -13.11
C ILE A 360 -6.46 -6.53 -14.20
N ILE A 361 -6.88 -7.21 -15.27
CA ILE A 361 -7.60 -6.59 -16.39
C ILE A 361 -8.92 -5.98 -15.89
N ASP A 362 -9.66 -6.71 -15.07
CA ASP A 362 -10.92 -6.25 -14.50
C ASP A 362 -10.72 -5.01 -13.61
N MET A 363 -9.70 -5.00 -12.74
CA MET A 363 -9.36 -3.81 -11.94
C MET A 363 -8.94 -2.61 -12.80
N ILE A 364 -8.27 -2.83 -13.93
CA ILE A 364 -7.94 -1.75 -14.89
C ILE A 364 -9.22 -1.21 -15.54
N VAL A 365 -10.13 -2.08 -15.97
CA VAL A 365 -11.44 -1.68 -16.51
C VAL A 365 -12.22 -0.87 -15.47
N LEU A 366 -12.32 -1.37 -14.24
CA LEU A 366 -12.96 -0.67 -13.13
C LEU A 366 -12.30 0.68 -12.84
N THR A 367 -10.97 0.77 -12.89
CA THR A 367 -10.24 2.05 -12.74
C THR A 367 -10.62 3.05 -13.82
N ILE A 368 -10.66 2.62 -15.09
CA ILE A 368 -11.03 3.48 -16.22
C ILE A 368 -12.47 3.98 -16.07
N TYR A 369 -13.43 3.07 -15.83
CA TYR A 369 -14.84 3.45 -15.70
C TYR A 369 -15.11 4.24 -14.41
N GLY A 370 -14.37 3.96 -13.33
CA GLY A 370 -14.40 4.76 -12.09
C GLY A 370 -14.04 6.22 -12.33
N LYS A 371 -13.13 6.51 -13.27
CA LYS A 371 -12.79 7.89 -13.66
C LYS A 371 -13.83 8.53 -14.58
N LEU A 372 -14.59 7.77 -15.35
CA LEU A 372 -15.56 8.32 -16.29
C LEU A 372 -16.90 8.63 -15.60
N PRO A 373 -17.69 9.60 -16.10
CA PRO A 373 -19.07 9.77 -15.66
C PRO A 373 -19.90 8.49 -15.92
N PRO A 374 -20.80 8.09 -15.01
CA PRO A 374 -21.57 6.84 -15.14
C PRO A 374 -22.78 7.03 -16.07
N LEU A 375 -22.51 7.42 -17.32
CA LEU A 375 -23.51 7.76 -18.34
C LEU A 375 -23.56 6.71 -19.46
N GLY A 376 -24.72 6.59 -20.11
CA GLY A 376 -24.90 5.73 -21.30
C GLY A 376 -24.53 4.27 -21.04
N MET A 377 -23.68 3.69 -21.90
CA MET A 377 -23.18 2.32 -21.76
C MET A 377 -22.17 2.15 -20.62
N GLY A 378 -21.52 3.22 -20.17
CA GLY A 378 -20.47 3.15 -19.16
C GLY A 378 -20.94 2.58 -17.82
N LYS A 379 -22.16 2.93 -17.38
CA LYS A 379 -22.74 2.39 -16.13
C LYS A 379 -22.97 0.87 -16.18
N TYR A 380 -23.30 0.32 -17.35
CA TYR A 380 -23.52 -1.13 -17.50
C TYR A 380 -22.19 -1.88 -17.56
N ILE A 381 -21.14 -1.27 -18.12
CA ILE A 381 -19.79 -1.81 -18.11
C ILE A 381 -19.24 -1.80 -16.67
N GLY A 382 -19.45 -0.71 -15.93
CA GLY A 382 -19.15 -0.62 -14.50
C GLY A 382 -19.84 -1.69 -13.65
N LEU A 383 -21.14 -1.90 -13.87
CA LEU A 383 -21.89 -2.98 -13.24
C LEU A 383 -21.30 -4.37 -13.58
N ALA A 384 -21.03 -4.63 -14.86
CA ALA A 384 -20.47 -5.89 -15.31
C ALA A 384 -19.08 -6.15 -14.72
N GLY A 385 -18.22 -5.13 -14.66
CA GLY A 385 -16.92 -5.21 -13.98
C GLY A 385 -17.07 -5.50 -12.49
N SER A 386 -18.00 -4.83 -11.81
CA SER A 386 -18.24 -5.03 -10.37
C SER A 386 -18.69 -6.47 -10.05
N ILE A 387 -19.58 -7.01 -10.87
CA ILE A 387 -20.03 -8.41 -10.77
C ILE A 387 -18.88 -9.37 -11.11
N THR A 388 -18.10 -9.07 -12.16
CA THR A 388 -16.95 -9.88 -12.58
C THR A 388 -15.91 -9.96 -11.49
N PHE A 389 -15.55 -8.83 -10.87
CA PHE A 389 -14.65 -8.75 -9.72
C PHE A 389 -15.10 -9.71 -8.60
N LEU A 390 -16.35 -9.58 -8.14
CA LEU A 390 -16.88 -10.43 -7.07
C LEU A 390 -16.92 -11.91 -7.48
N ALA A 391 -17.33 -12.22 -8.71
CA ALA A 391 -17.37 -13.57 -9.23
C ALA A 391 -15.97 -14.20 -9.33
N LEU A 392 -14.94 -13.43 -9.70
CA LEU A 392 -13.56 -13.91 -9.76
C LEU A 392 -13.10 -14.41 -8.39
N PHE A 393 -13.42 -13.71 -7.30
CA PHE A 393 -12.99 -14.11 -5.95
C PHE A 393 -13.89 -15.16 -5.29
N PHE A 394 -15.22 -15.06 -5.42
CA PHE A 394 -16.15 -15.95 -4.70
C PHE A 394 -16.57 -17.20 -5.47
N ILE A 395 -16.40 -17.21 -6.80
CA ILE A 395 -16.81 -18.34 -7.65
C ILE A 395 -15.59 -18.95 -8.32
N VAL A 396 -14.87 -18.18 -9.13
CA VAL A 396 -13.81 -18.72 -10.00
C VAL A 396 -12.62 -19.23 -9.19
N LEU A 397 -12.10 -18.44 -8.24
CA LEU A 397 -10.98 -18.85 -7.40
C LEU A 397 -11.30 -20.11 -6.56
N PRO A 398 -12.43 -20.22 -5.84
CA PRO A 398 -12.83 -21.45 -5.16
C PRO A 398 -12.91 -22.67 -6.09
N VAL A 399 -13.48 -22.52 -7.31
CA VAL A 399 -13.52 -23.62 -8.29
C VAL A 399 -12.13 -24.10 -8.68
N ILE A 400 -11.21 -23.17 -8.99
CA ILE A 400 -9.81 -23.47 -9.33
C ILE A 400 -9.14 -24.22 -8.17
N THR A 401 -9.28 -23.71 -6.96
CA THR A 401 -8.57 -24.24 -5.78
C THR A 401 -9.10 -25.61 -5.35
N ILE A 402 -10.40 -25.86 -5.51
CA ILE A 402 -11.00 -27.18 -5.30
C ILE A 402 -10.50 -28.17 -6.36
N ALA A 403 -10.41 -27.76 -7.64
CA ALA A 403 -9.91 -28.62 -8.72
C ALA A 403 -8.44 -28.99 -8.51
N GLU A 404 -7.59 -28.03 -8.15
CA GLU A 404 -6.17 -28.27 -7.83
C GLU A 404 -6.02 -29.20 -6.61
N ARG A 405 -6.83 -29.01 -5.56
CA ARG A 405 -6.83 -29.91 -4.40
C ARG A 405 -7.23 -31.33 -4.77
N LYS A 406 -8.22 -31.54 -5.64
CA LYS A 406 -8.60 -32.88 -6.12
C LYS A 406 -7.47 -33.53 -6.91
N LYS A 407 -6.75 -32.77 -7.74
CA LYS A 407 -5.60 -33.28 -8.52
C LYS A 407 -4.45 -33.74 -7.61
N GLN A 408 -4.22 -33.06 -6.48
CA GLN A 408 -3.22 -33.50 -5.50
C GLN A 408 -3.74 -34.61 -4.58
N GLY A 409 -5.01 -34.58 -4.17
CA GLY A 409 -5.64 -35.58 -3.31
C GLY A 409 -6.08 -36.88 -4.01
N GLY A 410 -5.97 -36.95 -5.35
CA GLY A 410 -6.08 -38.18 -6.14
C GLY A 410 -4.77 -38.99 -6.19
N VAL A 411 -3.70 -38.47 -5.58
CA VAL A 411 -2.50 -39.23 -5.22
C VAL A 411 -2.62 -39.54 -3.72
N LYS A 412 -3.36 -40.61 -3.40
CA LYS A 412 -3.26 -41.28 -2.11
C LYS A 412 -2.53 -42.60 -2.31
#